data_AF-A0A4Q6JCW0-F1
#
_entry.id   AF-A0A4Q6JCW0-F1
#
_cell.length_a   1.000
_cell.length_b   1.000
_cell.length_c   1.000
_cell.angle_alpha   90.00
_cell.angle_beta   90.00
_cell.angle_gamma   90.00
#
_symmetry.space_group_name_H-M   'P 1'
#
loop_
_entity.id
_entity.type
_entity.pdbx_description
1 polymer ?
#
loop_
_entity_poly.entity_id
_entity_poly.type
_entity_poly.pdbx_seq_one_letter_code
_entity_poly.pdbx_strand_id
1 'polypeptide(L)'
;MQLNPNTIKALRLKFEWTQQQLADACDVSLRTIQRVEKEGAASKETTMSLCAVFEVRQGELIKLDDESTNDSKAHAVSKQNLAVIVATSSFISFALGMATVFVIF
;
A
#
# COMPACT_ATOMS: atom_id res chain seq x y z
N MET A 1 14.35 -17.03 -7.29
CA MET A 1 14.42 -15.81 -6.47
C MET A 1 14.27 -16.23 -5.02
N GLN A 2 15.04 -15.61 -4.14
CA GLN A 2 14.91 -15.81 -2.70
C GLN A 2 13.99 -14.71 -2.15
N LEU A 3 12.87 -15.11 -1.57
CA LEU A 3 11.88 -14.27 -0.91
C LEU A 3 11.93 -14.54 0.59
N ASN A 4 11.43 -13.59 1.37
CA ASN A 4 11.26 -13.76 2.80
C ASN A 4 9.93 -14.52 3.08
N PRO A 5 9.97 -15.76 3.60
CA PRO A 5 8.76 -16.53 3.86
C PRO A 5 7.85 -15.88 4.91
N ASN A 6 8.43 -15.19 5.90
CA ASN A 6 7.69 -14.53 6.96
C ASN A 6 6.86 -13.36 6.42
N THR A 7 7.44 -12.56 5.53
CA THR A 7 6.73 -11.44 4.88
C THR A 7 5.54 -11.93 4.05
N ILE A 8 5.71 -13.00 3.28
CA ILE A 8 4.63 -13.59 2.48
C ILE A 8 3.49 -14.07 3.38
N LYS A 9 3.82 -14.77 4.46
CA LYS A 9 2.83 -15.25 5.43
C LYS A 9 2.11 -14.10 6.14
N ALA A 10 2.84 -13.04 6.51
CA ALA A 10 2.27 -11.86 7.15
C ALA A 10 1.31 -11.12 6.21
N LEU A 11 1.69 -10.92 4.94
CA LEU A 11 0.81 -10.32 3.92
C LEU A 11 -0.43 -11.18 3.71
N ARG A 12 -0.28 -12.49 3.55
CA ARG A 12 -1.43 -13.40 3.40
C ARG A 12 -2.42 -13.28 4.56
N LEU A 13 -1.91 -13.22 5.80
CA LEU A 13 -2.75 -13.05 6.99
C LEU A 13 -3.38 -11.66 7.05
N LYS A 14 -2.71 -10.60 6.59
CA LYS A 14 -3.26 -9.24 6.48
C LYS A 14 -4.47 -9.18 5.54
N PHE A 15 -4.48 -9.99 4.49
CA PHE A 15 -5.62 -10.15 3.58
C PHE A 15 -6.64 -11.23 4.02
N GLU A 16 -6.45 -11.83 5.19
CA GLU A 16 -7.29 -12.92 5.73
C GLU A 16 -7.42 -14.12 4.79
N TRP A 17 -6.39 -14.40 3.99
CA TRP A 17 -6.42 -15.47 3.00
C TRP A 17 -5.86 -16.80 3.52
N THR A 18 -6.49 -17.87 3.08
CA THR A 18 -5.92 -19.23 3.13
C THR A 18 -4.80 -19.38 2.09
N GLN A 19 -3.95 -20.40 2.26
CA GLN A 19 -2.90 -20.70 1.26
C GLN A 19 -3.50 -21.01 -0.12
N GLN A 20 -4.69 -21.61 -0.16
CA GLN A 20 -5.38 -21.91 -1.41
C GLN A 20 -5.89 -20.63 -2.08
N GLN A 21 -6.52 -19.72 -1.34
CA GLN A 21 -6.97 -18.44 -1.89
C GLN A 21 -5.82 -17.60 -2.45
N LEU A 22 -4.66 -17.58 -1.78
CA LEU A 22 -3.48 -16.92 -2.31
C LEU A 22 -2.97 -17.58 -3.61
N ALA A 23 -3.03 -18.91 -3.67
CA ALA A 23 -2.64 -19.67 -4.85
C ALA A 23 -3.54 -19.34 -6.05
N ASP A 24 -4.86 -19.31 -5.82
CA ASP A 24 -5.87 -18.95 -6.81
C ASP A 24 -5.70 -17.51 -7.29
N ALA A 25 -5.45 -16.56 -6.37
CA ALA A 25 -5.24 -15.15 -6.72
C ALA A 25 -3.95 -14.91 -7.52
N CYS A 26 -2.90 -15.68 -7.25
CA CYS A 26 -1.62 -15.57 -7.97
C CYS A 26 -1.57 -16.44 -9.24
N ASP A 27 -2.63 -17.19 -9.55
CA ASP A 27 -2.68 -18.19 -10.61
C ASP A 27 -1.51 -19.20 -10.55
N VAL A 28 -1.25 -19.74 -9.36
CA VAL A 28 -0.19 -20.74 -9.12
C VAL A 28 -0.73 -21.92 -8.32
N SER A 29 0.00 -23.04 -8.33
CA SER A 29 -0.38 -24.20 -7.51
C SER A 29 -0.26 -23.92 -6.00
N LEU A 30 -1.10 -24.58 -5.20
CA LEU A 30 -0.99 -24.58 -3.73
C LEU A 30 0.42 -25.00 -3.27
N ARG A 31 1.03 -26.00 -3.92
CA ARG A 31 2.39 -26.45 -3.63
C ARG A 31 3.41 -25.33 -3.83
N THR A 32 3.21 -24.45 -4.82
CA THR A 32 4.06 -23.29 -5.05
C THR A 32 3.99 -22.35 -3.85
N ILE A 33 2.79 -21.98 -3.38
CA ILE A 33 2.62 -21.11 -2.21
C ILE A 33 3.22 -21.75 -0.96
N GLN A 34 2.95 -23.03 -0.71
CA GLN A 34 3.53 -23.76 0.43
C GLN A 34 5.05 -23.75 0.40
N ARG A 35 5.66 -23.94 -0.77
CA ARG A 35 7.13 -23.88 -0.93
C ARG A 35 7.66 -22.46 -0.72
N VAL A 36 6.96 -21.44 -1.20
CA VAL A 36 7.34 -20.04 -0.97
C VAL A 36 7.28 -19.70 0.52
N GLU A 37 6.24 -20.12 1.24
CA GLU A 37 6.11 -19.88 2.70
C GLU A 37 7.03 -20.75 3.57
N LYS A 38 7.57 -21.86 3.03
CA LYS A 38 8.47 -22.76 3.77
C LYS A 38 9.95 -22.54 3.47
N GLU A 39 10.29 -22.39 2.19
CA GLU A 39 11.67 -22.36 1.68
C GLU A 39 12.06 -20.96 1.16
N GLY A 40 11.08 -20.07 0.93
CA GLY A 40 11.33 -18.74 0.36
C GLY A 40 11.72 -18.77 -1.13
N ALA A 41 11.67 -19.93 -1.78
CA ALA A 41 12.10 -20.08 -3.16
C ALA A 41 10.93 -19.95 -4.15
N ALA A 42 10.97 -18.91 -4.99
CA ALA A 42 9.97 -18.65 -6.04
C ALA A 42 10.63 -18.42 -7.42
N SER A 43 9.88 -18.66 -8.50
CA SER A 43 10.29 -18.20 -9.84
C SER A 43 10.12 -16.67 -9.94
N LYS A 44 10.70 -16.04 -10.97
CA LYS A 44 10.50 -14.60 -11.22
C LYS A 44 9.03 -14.29 -11.51
N GLU A 45 8.36 -15.17 -12.24
CA GLU A 45 6.94 -15.06 -12.57
C GLU A 45 6.07 -15.13 -11.31
N THR A 46 6.26 -16.15 -10.46
CA THR A 46 5.54 -16.24 -9.17
C THR A 46 5.81 -15.03 -8.29
N THR A 47 7.04 -14.52 -8.29
CA THR A 47 7.38 -13.31 -7.53
C THR A 47 6.61 -12.10 -8.07
N MET A 48 6.50 -11.94 -9.39
CA MET A 48 5.73 -10.84 -9.99
C MET A 48 4.23 -11.00 -9.72
N SER A 49 3.67 -12.21 -9.78
CA SER A 49 2.27 -12.45 -9.41
C SER A 49 2.01 -12.07 -7.95
N LEU A 50 2.89 -12.46 -7.03
CA LEU A 50 2.79 -12.07 -5.62
C LEU A 50 2.88 -10.56 -5.42
N CYS A 51 3.79 -9.87 -6.13
CA CYS A 51 3.86 -8.41 -6.11
C CYS A 51 2.57 -7.76 -6.61
N ALA A 52 2.00 -8.28 -7.70
CA ALA A 52 0.78 -7.75 -8.30
C ALA A 52 -0.43 -7.94 -7.38
N VAL A 53 -0.58 -9.13 -6.81
CA VAL A 53 -1.71 -9.48 -5.92
C VAL A 53 -1.63 -8.72 -4.59
N PHE A 54 -0.43 -8.56 -4.02
CA PHE A 54 -0.26 -7.81 -2.78
C PHE A 54 -0.08 -6.31 -2.99
N GLU A 55 -0.01 -5.83 -4.23
CA GLU A 55 0.25 -4.43 -4.59
C GLU A 55 1.55 -3.86 -3.96
N VAL A 56 2.57 -4.69 -3.82
CA VAL A 56 3.87 -4.33 -3.20
C VAL A 56 5.02 -4.36 -4.20
N ARG A 57 6.10 -3.64 -3.89
CA ARG A 57 7.32 -3.71 -4.68
C ARG A 57 8.07 -5.01 -4.41
N GLN A 58 8.80 -5.49 -5.43
CA GLN A 58 9.63 -6.70 -5.30
C GLN A 58 10.66 -6.62 -4.16
N GLY A 59 11.18 -5.42 -3.85
CA GLY A 59 12.11 -5.22 -2.74
C GLY A 59 11.50 -5.47 -1.36
N GLU A 60 10.18 -5.32 -1.21
CA GLU A 60 9.47 -5.56 0.06
C GLU A 60 9.31 -7.05 0.33
N LEU A 61 9.17 -7.87 -0.72
CA LEU A 61 9.12 -9.34 -0.59
C LEU A 61 10.48 -9.99 -0.29
N ILE A 62 11.59 -9.27 -0.56
CA ILE A 62 12.95 -9.78 -0.42
C ILE A 62 13.57 -9.40 0.94
N LYS A 63 13.16 -8.29 1.56
CA LYS A 63 13.75 -7.80 2.81
C LYS A 63 13.17 -8.45 4.08
N LEU A 64 14.07 -8.64 5.05
CA LEU A 64 13.82 -9.08 6.42
C LEU A 64 13.55 -7.87 7.31
N ASP A 65 12.56 -8.05 8.19
CA ASP A 65 12.46 -7.51 9.55
C ASP A 65 12.96 -6.07 9.74
N ASP A 66 12.15 -5.11 9.28
CA ASP A 66 11.97 -3.90 10.09
C ASP A 66 10.63 -4.07 10.82
N GLU A 67 10.75 -4.24 12.14
CA GLU A 67 9.64 -4.06 13.08
C GLU A 67 9.16 -2.61 12.91
N SER A 68 8.15 -2.42 12.06
CA SER A 68 7.43 -1.16 11.95
C SER A 68 6.00 -1.44 11.54
N THR A 69 5.16 -1.58 12.56
CA THR A 69 3.99 -0.72 12.76
C THR A 69 3.46 0.00 11.51
N ASN A 70 2.18 -0.25 11.21
CA ASN A 70 1.29 0.67 10.47
C ASN A 70 1.90 1.37 9.25
N ASP A 71 1.77 0.76 8.07
CA ASP A 71 1.58 1.59 6.89
C ASP A 71 0.61 0.91 5.92
N SER A 72 -0.65 1.21 6.15
CA SER A 72 -1.66 1.31 5.10
C SER A 72 -1.22 2.38 4.10
N LYS A 73 -0.32 2.02 3.18
CA LYS A 73 -0.17 2.74 1.91
C LYS A 73 -1.14 2.21 0.85
N ALA A 74 -2.37 1.93 1.27
CA ALA A 74 -3.50 2.19 0.40
C ALA A 74 -3.58 3.71 0.31
N HIS A 75 -3.11 4.28 -0.81
CA HIS A 75 -3.48 5.56 -1.39
C HIS A 75 -4.35 6.49 -0.50
N ALA A 76 -3.83 6.92 0.64
CA ALA A 76 -4.38 7.98 1.43
C ALA A 76 -3.68 9.25 0.94
N VAL A 77 -4.18 9.80 -0.17
CA VAL A 77 -3.97 11.21 -0.46
C VAL A 77 -4.36 11.95 0.82
N SER A 78 -3.34 12.46 1.49
CA SER A 78 -3.39 13.02 2.83
C SER A 78 -4.55 14.01 2.96
N LYS A 79 -5.61 13.62 3.69
CA LYS A 79 -6.67 14.54 4.15
C LYS A 79 -6.09 15.75 4.90
N GLN A 80 -4.88 15.63 5.46
CA GLN A 80 -4.20 16.72 6.17
C GLN A 80 -3.69 17.80 5.21
N ASN A 81 -3.14 17.43 4.04
CA ASN A 81 -2.75 18.42 3.03
C ASN A 81 -3.98 19.07 2.38
N LEU A 82 -5.08 18.31 2.19
CA LEU A 82 -6.32 18.85 1.59
C LEU A 82 -7.06 19.80 2.55
N ALA A 83 -7.14 19.48 3.85
CA ALA A 83 -7.76 20.36 4.85
C ALA A 83 -7.00 21.70 5.01
N VAL A 84 -5.67 21.68 4.94
CA VAL A 84 -4.83 22.90 5.01
C VAL A 84 -4.98 23.77 3.75
N ILE A 85 -5.06 23.16 2.56
CA ILE A 85 -5.25 23.91 1.31
C ILE A 85 -6.66 24.53 1.22
N VAL A 86 -7.70 23.86 1.72
CA VAL A 86 -9.07 24.39 1.74
C VAL A 86 -9.25 25.50 2.78
N ALA A 87 -8.59 25.40 3.94
CA ALA A 87 -8.65 26.45 4.95
C ALA A 87 -7.93 27.74 4.49
N THR A 88 -6.76 27.63 3.85
CA THR A 88 -5.97 28.79 3.43
C THR A 88 -6.59 29.57 2.26
N SER A 89 -7.25 28.90 1.31
CA SER A 89 -7.92 29.56 0.18
C SER A 89 -9.17 30.37 0.60
N SER A 90 -9.81 29.99 1.71
CA SER A 90 -11.00 30.66 2.23
C SER A 90 -10.69 32.01 2.87
N PHE A 91 -9.52 32.15 3.52
CA PHE A 91 -9.13 33.41 4.16
C PHE A 91 -8.68 34.50 3.17
N ILE A 92 -8.01 34.12 2.07
CA ILE A 92 -7.53 35.07 1.06
C ILE A 92 -8.72 35.68 0.28
N SER A 93 -9.71 34.86 -0.04
CA SER A 93 -10.89 35.29 -0.79
C SER A 93 -11.79 36.24 0.02
N PHE A 94 -11.94 35.99 1.32
CA PHE A 94 -12.71 36.85 2.22
C PHE A 94 -12.07 38.24 2.40
N ALA A 95 -10.74 38.31 2.51
CA ALA A 95 -10.03 39.57 2.66
C ALA A 95 -10.14 40.48 1.41
N LEU A 96 -10.03 39.89 0.20
CA LEU A 96 -10.19 40.63 -1.05
C LEU A 96 -11.63 41.12 -1.26
N GLY A 97 -12.63 40.30 -0.92
CA GLY A 97 -14.04 40.70 -1.02
C GLY A 97 -14.43 41.83 -0.05
N MET A 98 -13.88 41.85 1.16
CA MET A 98 -14.12 42.94 2.11
C MET A 98 -13.50 44.27 1.67
N ALA A 99 -12.35 44.23 0.99
CA ALA A 99 -11.69 45.44 0.50
C ALA A 99 -12.46 46.15 -0.62
N THR A 100 -13.14 45.41 -1.51
CA THR A 100 -13.90 46.02 -2.61
C THR A 100 -15.13 46.78 -2.13
N VAL A 101 -15.74 46.36 -1.02
CA VAL A 101 -16.93 47.03 -0.46
C VAL A 101 -16.58 48.40 0.14
N PHE A 102 -15.38 48.58 0.68
CA PHE A 102 -14.93 49.86 1.23
C PHE A 102 -14.47 50.90 0.20
N VAL A 103 -14.21 50.50 -1.05
CA VAL A 103 -13.79 51.41 -2.13
C VAL A 103 -14.99 52.02 -2.87
N ILE A 104 -16.20 51.50 -2.63
CA ILE A 104 -17.46 51.94 -3.27
C ILE A 104 -18.28 52.90 -2.37
N PHE A 105 -17.81 53.18 -1.15
CA PHE A 105 -18.35 54.19 -0.23
C PHE A 105 -17.33 55.29 0.05
#